data_AF-A0A034V8Q7-F1
#
_entry.id   AF-A0A034V8Q7-F1
#
_cell.length_a   1.000
_cell.length_b   1.000
_cell.length_c   1.000
_cell.angle_alpha   90.00
_cell.angle_beta   90.00
_cell.angle_gamma   90.00
#
_symmetry.space_group_name_H-M   'P 1'
#
loop_
_entity.id
_entity.type
_entity.pdbx_description
1 polymer ?
#
loop_
_entity_poly.entity_id
_entity_poly.type
_entity_poly.pdbx_seq_one_letter_code
_entity_poly.pdbx_strand_id
1 'polypeptide(L)'
;MYIHIYISTLVYIHVIFQIPLRKPSESAETTNSRSTTANRAQTSTYQSPEFQTVDCIMSEWSNWSECSVSCGTGYSNRSRYVITEPRNGGQPCPKRKVKVRSCVMADC
;
A
#
# COMPACT_ATOMS: atom_id res chain seq x y z
N MET A 1 -21.09 25.49 39.52
CA MET A 1 -20.94 24.12 38.98
C MET A 1 -21.00 24.08 37.45
N TYR A 2 -21.99 24.70 36.80
CA TYR A 2 -22.13 24.70 35.33
C TYR A 2 -20.95 25.30 34.54
N ILE A 3 -20.39 26.43 35.03
CA ILE A 3 -19.26 27.13 34.40
C ILE A 3 -17.97 26.28 34.42
N HIS A 4 -17.71 25.53 35.49
CA HIS A 4 -16.54 24.64 35.58
C HIS A 4 -16.63 23.44 34.64
N ILE A 5 -17.85 22.93 34.40
CA ILE A 5 -18.11 21.86 33.45
C ILE A 5 -17.90 22.38 32.02
N TYR A 6 -18.38 23.58 31.71
CA TYR A 6 -18.20 24.23 30.41
C TYR A 6 -16.72 24.51 30.08
N ILE A 7 -15.93 24.99 31.05
CA ILE A 7 -14.50 25.22 30.85
C ILE A 7 -13.74 23.89 30.66
N SER A 8 -14.08 22.84 31.44
CA SER A 8 -13.47 21.52 31.30
C SER A 8 -13.77 20.85 29.94
N THR A 9 -15.00 20.97 29.44
CA THR A 9 -15.37 20.43 28.12
C THR A 9 -14.71 21.19 26.98
N LEU A 10 -14.59 22.53 27.09
CA LEU A 10 -13.89 23.35 26.10
C LEU A 10 -12.40 23.02 26.02
N VAL A 11 -11.72 22.87 27.16
CA VAL A 11 -10.30 22.48 27.20
C VAL A 11 -10.10 21.09 26.56
N TYR A 12 -10.98 20.14 26.85
CA TYR A 12 -10.91 18.79 26.27
C TYR A 12 -11.08 18.79 24.74
N ILE A 13 -12.03 19.59 24.21
CA ILE A 13 -12.23 19.73 22.75
C ILE A 13 -11.02 20.37 22.07
N HIS A 14 -10.40 21.37 22.71
CA HIS A 14 -9.19 22.03 22.20
C HIS A 14 -7.98 21.09 22.14
N VAL A 15 -7.86 20.17 23.12
CA VAL A 15 -6.79 19.16 23.14
C VAL A 15 -6.98 18.14 22.00
N ILE A 16 -8.21 17.74 21.67
CA ILE A 16 -8.47 16.82 20.55
C ILE A 16 -8.15 17.46 19.19
N PHE A 17 -8.43 18.75 19.01
CA PHE A 17 -8.18 19.46 17.74
C PHE A 17 -6.68 19.69 17.44
N GLN A 18 -5.81 19.63 18.45
CA GLN A 18 -4.36 19.77 18.30
C GLN A 18 -3.61 18.43 18.17
N ILE A 19 -4.31 17.29 18.19
CA ILE A 19 -3.69 15.99 17.90
C ILE A 19 -3.56 15.87 16.38
N PRO A 20 -2.35 15.94 15.80
CA PRO A 20 -2.19 15.83 14.36
C PRO A 20 -2.55 14.41 13.92
N LEU A 21 -3.57 14.29 13.07
CA LEU A 21 -3.88 13.05 12.35
C LEU A 21 -2.68 12.69 11.48
N ARG A 22 -1.86 11.74 11.94
CA ARG A 22 -0.72 11.20 11.21
C ARG A 22 -1.23 10.54 9.92
N LYS A 23 -1.01 11.20 8.78
CA LYS A 23 -1.22 10.63 7.45
C LYS A 23 -0.32 9.40 7.23
N PRO A 24 -0.74 8.41 6.43
CA PRO A 24 0.09 7.27 6.07
C PRO A 24 1.32 7.74 5.27
N SER A 25 2.42 7.04 5.53
CA SER A 25 3.78 7.23 4.99
C SER A 25 3.84 7.54 3.49
N GLU A 26 4.33 8.73 3.15
CA GLU A 26 4.98 9.02 1.89
C GLU A 26 6.49 8.92 2.16
N SER A 27 7.08 7.80 1.75
CA SER A 27 8.49 7.51 1.92
C SER A 27 9.31 8.47 1.07
N ALA A 28 9.90 9.48 1.72
CA ALA A 28 10.97 10.28 1.16
C ALA A 28 12.17 9.39 0.81
N GLU A 29 12.47 9.28 -0.48
CA GLU A 29 13.76 8.81 -0.96
C GLU A 29 14.86 9.74 -0.45
N THR A 30 15.51 9.34 0.63
CA THR A 30 16.74 9.99 1.07
C THR A 30 17.86 9.47 0.17
N THR A 31 18.21 10.27 -0.83
CA THR A 31 19.46 10.13 -1.57
C THR A 31 20.62 10.43 -0.62
N ASN A 32 21.06 9.43 0.16
CA ASN A 32 22.36 9.46 0.84
C ASN A 32 23.32 8.50 0.13
N SER A 33 23.74 8.92 -1.05
CA SER A 33 24.91 8.37 -1.72
C SER A 33 26.17 9.01 -1.13
N ARG A 34 26.70 8.42 -0.06
CA ARG A 34 28.10 8.60 0.34
C ARG A 34 28.62 7.38 1.09
N SER A 35 28.83 6.30 0.35
CA SER A 35 29.56 5.11 0.80
C SER A 35 31.05 5.29 0.49
N THR A 36 31.76 6.08 1.30
CA THR A 36 33.23 6.08 1.32
C THR A 36 33.70 5.65 2.70
N THR A 37 33.64 4.34 2.99
CA THR A 37 34.48 3.77 4.05
C THR A 37 34.76 2.30 3.77
N ALA A 38 36.04 2.05 3.51
CA ALA A 38 36.78 0.82 3.80
C ALA A 38 36.21 -0.52 3.31
N ASN A 39 36.93 -1.09 2.33
CA ASN A 39 37.07 -2.52 2.17
C ASN A 39 37.35 -3.18 3.53
N ARG A 40 36.35 -3.84 4.12
CA ARG A 40 36.58 -4.82 5.18
C ARG A 40 35.65 -6.01 5.03
N ALA A 41 36.29 -7.14 4.77
CA ALA A 41 35.81 -8.51 4.84
C ALA A 41 34.73 -8.90 3.81
N GLN A 42 35.22 -9.40 2.67
CA GLN A 42 34.57 -10.52 1.99
C GLN A 42 34.40 -11.66 3.00
N THR A 43 33.23 -11.76 3.62
CA THR A 43 32.84 -12.97 4.33
C THR A 43 32.19 -13.90 3.33
N SER A 44 32.98 -14.89 2.92
CA SER A 44 32.51 -16.12 2.30
C SER A 44 31.43 -16.74 3.19
N THR A 45 30.17 -16.67 2.76
CA THR A 45 29.14 -17.61 3.20
C THR A 45 28.66 -18.36 1.97
N TYR A 46 29.02 -19.64 1.91
CA TYR A 46 28.32 -20.62 1.09
C TYR A 46 26.90 -20.68 1.63
N GLN A 47 26.04 -19.79 1.13
CA GLN A 47 24.66 -19.69 1.56
C GLN A 47 23.93 -20.91 0.99
N SER A 48 23.55 -21.85 1.86
CA SER A 48 22.60 -22.89 1.49
C SER A 48 21.36 -22.21 0.88
N PRO A 49 20.93 -22.57 -0.34
CA PRO A 49 19.84 -21.90 -1.04
C PRO A 49 18.45 -22.11 -0.41
N GLU A 50 18.34 -22.89 0.67
CA GLU A 50 17.07 -23.31 1.26
C GLU A 50 16.36 -22.25 2.12
N PHE A 51 17.05 -21.20 2.58
CA PHE A 51 16.48 -20.19 3.49
C PHE A 51 16.30 -18.79 2.88
N GLN A 52 16.39 -18.65 1.55
CA GLN A 52 16.09 -17.35 0.94
C GLN A 52 14.60 -17.01 1.08
N THR A 53 14.32 -15.85 1.65
CA THR A 53 12.97 -15.27 1.69
C THR A 53 12.59 -14.87 0.27
N VAL A 54 11.47 -15.39 -0.22
CA VAL A 54 10.96 -15.01 -1.54
C VAL A 54 9.67 -14.26 -1.30
N ASP A 55 9.62 -13.01 -1.75
CA ASP A 55 8.41 -12.21 -1.68
C ASP A 55 7.43 -12.62 -2.77
N CYS A 56 6.15 -12.32 -2.54
CA CYS A 56 5.14 -12.50 -3.58
C CYS A 56 5.40 -11.58 -4.77
N ILE A 57 5.49 -12.17 -5.96
CA ILE A 57 5.56 -11.43 -7.23
C ILE A 57 4.22 -11.59 -7.92
N MET A 58 3.60 -10.49 -8.30
CA MET A 58 2.36 -10.47 -9.06
C MET A 58 2.61 -10.11 -10.52
N SER A 59 1.74 -10.59 -11.41
CA SER A 59 1.72 -10.12 -12.79
C SER A 59 1.34 -8.65 -12.87
N GLU A 60 1.63 -8.07 -14.03
CA GLU A 60 0.99 -6.83 -14.45
C GLU A 60 -0.53 -7.00 -14.47
N TRP A 61 -1.22 -5.87 -14.33
CA TRP A 61 -2.66 -5.83 -14.48
C TRP A 61 -3.03 -6.09 -15.94
N SER A 62 -4.09 -6.87 -16.15
CA SER A 62 -4.75 -6.96 -17.44
C SER A 62 -5.26 -5.58 -17.86
N ASN A 63 -5.55 -5.45 -19.15
CA ASN A 63 -6.38 -4.37 -19.64
C ASN A 63 -7.74 -4.39 -18.93
N TRP A 64 -8.37 -3.23 -18.87
CA TRP A 64 -9.75 -3.12 -18.42
C TRP A 64 -10.67 -3.84 -19.41
N SER A 65 -11.63 -4.58 -18.88
CA SER A 65 -12.76 -5.11 -19.65
C SER A 65 -13.54 -3.97 -20.28
N GLU A 66 -14.34 -4.31 -21.28
CA GLU A 66 -15.41 -3.44 -21.75
C GLU A 66 -16.35 -3.06 -20.60
N CYS A 67 -17.06 -1.95 -20.78
CA CYS A 67 -18.07 -1.52 -19.83
C CYS A 67 -19.19 -2.56 -19.80
N SER A 68 -19.72 -2.86 -18.61
CA SER A 68 -20.80 -3.83 -18.44
C SER A 68 -22.11 -3.44 -19.15
N VAL A 69 -22.21 -2.19 -19.59
CA VAL A 69 -23.36 -1.61 -20.27
C VAL A 69 -22.90 -0.94 -21.57
N SER A 70 -23.81 -0.85 -22.53
CA SER A 70 -23.61 -0.10 -23.78
C SER A 70 -24.06 1.36 -23.70
N CYS A 71 -24.92 1.70 -22.73
CA CYS A 71 -25.42 3.06 -22.44
C CYS A 71 -25.55 3.27 -20.93
N GLY A 72 -25.56 4.52 -20.47
CA GLY A 72 -25.67 4.89 -19.06
C GLY A 72 -24.42 4.54 -18.24
N THR A 73 -24.62 4.28 -16.95
CA THR A 73 -23.52 3.99 -16.00
C THR A 73 -23.36 2.48 -15.79
N GLY A 74 -22.13 1.99 -15.92
CA GLY A 74 -21.78 0.60 -15.65
C GLY A 74 -20.42 0.46 -14.99
N TYR A 75 -19.84 -0.73 -15.12
CA TYR A 75 -18.56 -1.08 -14.49
C TYR A 75 -17.61 -1.77 -15.48
N SER A 76 -16.31 -1.52 -15.32
CA SER A 76 -15.25 -2.29 -15.97
C SER A 76 -14.36 -2.93 -14.91
N ASN A 77 -13.85 -4.12 -15.21
CA ASN A 77 -12.99 -4.88 -14.32
C ASN A 77 -11.62 -5.15 -14.95
N ARG A 78 -10.62 -5.41 -14.12
CA ARG A 78 -9.33 -5.95 -14.57
C ARG A 78 -8.77 -6.87 -13.51
N SER A 79 -7.93 -7.81 -13.91
CA SER A 79 -7.37 -8.83 -13.03
C SER A 79 -5.85 -8.91 -13.17
N ARG A 80 -5.21 -9.54 -12.19
CA ARG A 80 -3.80 -9.94 -12.21
C ARG A 80 -3.65 -11.26 -11.45
N TYR A 81 -2.58 -11.99 -11.67
CA TYR A 81 -2.32 -13.26 -11.00
C TYR A 81 -0.99 -13.25 -10.24
N VAL A 82 -0.75 -14.30 -9.46
CA VAL A 82 0.50 -14.48 -8.72
C VAL A 82 1.48 -15.21 -9.64
N ILE A 83 2.65 -14.61 -9.87
CA ILE A 83 3.76 -15.22 -10.60
C ILE A 83 4.59 -16.09 -9.66
N THR A 84 4.87 -15.57 -8.46
CA THR A 84 5.68 -16.26 -7.45
C THR A 84 4.98 -16.17 -6.11
N GLU A 85 4.74 -17.32 -5.48
CA GLU A 85 4.21 -17.39 -4.13
C GLU A 85 5.31 -17.07 -3.10
N PRO A 86 4.95 -16.44 -1.97
CA PRO A 86 5.90 -16.11 -0.93
C PRO A 86 6.46 -17.38 -0.26
N ARG A 87 7.76 -17.38 0.05
CA ARG A 87 8.43 -18.48 0.75
C ARG A 87 9.31 -17.98 1.89
N ASN A 88 9.55 -18.85 2.87
CA ASN A 88 10.45 -18.61 4.01
C ASN A 88 10.15 -17.30 4.78
N GLY A 89 8.87 -16.92 4.89
CA GLY A 89 8.47 -15.69 5.58
C GLY A 89 8.55 -14.42 4.74
N GLY A 90 8.71 -14.53 3.41
CA GLY A 90 8.60 -13.39 2.49
C GLY A 90 7.20 -12.75 2.47
N GLN A 91 7.13 -11.56 1.88
CA GLN A 91 5.93 -10.72 1.89
C GLN A 91 4.74 -11.41 1.19
N PRO A 92 3.57 -11.51 1.85
CA PRO A 92 2.42 -12.18 1.28
C PRO A 92 1.78 -11.38 0.13
N CYS A 93 1.17 -12.10 -0.81
CA CYS A 93 0.44 -11.50 -1.91
C CYS A 93 -0.76 -10.67 -1.43
N PRO A 94 -1.07 -9.53 -2.08
CA PRO A 94 -2.33 -8.85 -1.89
C PRO A 94 -3.54 -9.77 -2.12
N LYS A 95 -4.50 -9.77 -1.19
CA LYS A 95 -5.72 -10.60 -1.29
C LYS A 95 -6.56 -10.28 -2.52
N ARG A 96 -6.60 -8.99 -2.91
CA ARG A 96 -7.38 -8.51 -4.06
C ARG A 96 -6.58 -8.65 -5.35
N LYS A 97 -7.01 -9.60 -6.17
CA LYS A 97 -6.48 -9.88 -7.52
C LYS A 97 -7.30 -9.22 -8.64
N VAL A 98 -8.41 -8.56 -8.28
CA VAL A 98 -9.34 -7.91 -9.20
C VAL A 98 -9.56 -6.46 -8.75
N LYS A 99 -9.62 -5.56 -9.74
CA LYS A 99 -10.04 -4.16 -9.57
C LYS A 99 -11.29 -3.91 -10.40
N VAL A 100 -12.17 -3.06 -9.86
CA VAL A 100 -13.39 -2.61 -10.52
C VAL A 100 -13.39 -1.09 -10.52
N ARG A 101 -13.85 -0.48 -11.62
CA ARG A 101 -14.11 0.97 -11.72
C ARG A 101 -15.45 1.20 -12.39
N SER A 102 -16.06 2.35 -12.14
CA SER A 102 -17.22 2.81 -12.91
C SER A 102 -16.79 3.25 -14.31
N CYS A 103 -17.71 3.10 -15.27
CA CYS A 103 -17.64 3.65 -16.62
C CYS A 103 -18.98 4.31 -16.95
N VAL A 104 -18.93 5.39 -17.71
CA VAL A 104 -20.12 6.13 -18.16
C VAL A 104 -20.09 6.12 -19.68
N MET A 105 -21.13 5.54 -20.26
CA MET A 105 -21.39 5.50 -21.70
C MET A 105 -22.36 6.64 -22.08
N ALA A 106 -22.74 6.73 -23.36
CA ALA A 106 -23.79 7.65 -23.79
C ALA A 106 -25.10 7.37 -23.04
N ASP A 107 -25.95 8.38 -22.89
CA ASP A 107 -27.26 8.21 -22.27
C ASP A 107 -28.08 7.12 -22.99
N CYS A 108 -28.81 6.35 -22.19
CA CYS A 108 -29.90 5.52 -22.68
C CYS A 108 -31.13 6.42 -22.87
#